data_AF-A0AAD5R8T6-F1
#
_entry.id   AF-A0AAD5R8T6-F1
#
_cell.length_a   1.000
_cell.length_b   1.000
_cell.length_c   1.000
_cell.angle_alpha   90.00
_cell.angle_beta   90.00
_cell.angle_gamma   90.00
#
_symmetry.space_group_name_H-M   'P 1'
#
loop_
_entity.id
_entity.type
_entity.pdbx_description
1 polymer ?
#
loop_
_entity_poly.entity_id
_entity_poly.type
_entity_poly.pdbx_seq_one_letter_code
_entity_poly.pdbx_strand_id
1 'polypeptide(L)'
;MEFLFSPKWPSPQGSSAFVLVKEEQNYGQIRLNVFRLDLSGDGMSVANCRPLLNSPLTTGGEYICSMREDAPKILVVANSDVAY
;
A
#
# COMPACT_ATOMS: atom_id res chain seq x y z
N MET A 1 8.29 5.71 -6.59
CA MET A 1 7.54 6.65 -5.71
C MET A 1 6.98 5.91 -4.48
N GLU A 2 6.69 6.59 -3.38
CA GLU A 2 6.11 6.00 -2.16
C GLU A 2 4.93 6.83 -1.65
N PHE A 3 3.82 6.16 -1.31
CA PHE A 3 2.61 6.79 -0.77
C PHE A 3 2.27 6.17 0.57
N LEU A 4 1.95 7.02 1.55
CA LEU A 4 1.57 6.58 2.88
C LEU A 4 0.14 7.03 3.20
N PHE A 5 -0.67 6.07 3.63
CA PHE A 5 -2.07 6.27 3.97
C PHE A 5 -2.31 5.92 5.44
N SER A 6 -3.04 6.77 6.16
CA SER A 6 -3.44 6.54 7.56
C SER A 6 -4.89 6.02 7.63
N PRO A 7 -5.12 4.68 7.67
CA PRO A 7 -6.45 4.12 7.84
C PRO A 7 -7.00 4.42 9.24
N LYS A 8 -8.32 4.56 9.34
CA LYS A 8 -9.05 4.73 10.62
C LYS A 8 -9.06 3.47 11.51
N TRP A 9 -8.31 2.42 11.15
CA TRP A 9 -8.21 1.20 11.94
C TRP A 9 -6.86 1.15 12.67
N PRO A 10 -6.85 1.06 14.00
CA PRO A 10 -5.61 1.06 14.78
C PRO A 10 -4.79 -0.22 14.56
N SER A 11 -3.53 -0.16 14.96
CA SER A 11 -2.69 -1.35 15.08
C SER A 11 -3.26 -2.28 16.16
N PRO A 12 -3.08 -3.61 16.02
CA PRO A 12 -3.45 -4.55 17.09
C PRO A 12 -2.75 -4.27 18.43
N GLN A 13 -1.63 -3.55 18.40
CA GLN A 13 -0.88 -3.11 19.56
C GLN A 13 -1.49 -1.86 20.26
N GLY A 14 -2.63 -1.36 19.78
CA GLY A 14 -3.33 -0.21 20.35
C GLY A 14 -2.82 1.16 19.88
N SER A 15 -1.97 1.19 18.86
CA SER A 15 -1.39 2.41 18.27
C SER A 15 -1.94 2.64 16.86
N SER A 16 -1.26 3.44 16.05
CA SER A 16 -1.61 3.72 14.67
C SER A 16 -1.15 2.60 13.72
N ALA A 17 -1.85 2.47 12.61
CA ALA A 17 -1.41 1.66 11.48
C ALA A 17 -1.33 2.55 10.23
N PHE A 18 -0.50 2.17 9.28
CA PHE A 18 -0.40 2.80 7.97
C PHE A 18 -0.51 1.76 6.86
N VAL A 19 -0.88 2.21 5.68
CA VAL A 19 -0.67 1.46 4.45
C VAL A 19 0.33 2.19 3.59
N LEU A 20 1.41 1.49 3.25
CA LEU A 20 2.46 1.94 2.36
C LEU A 20 2.22 1.34 0.98
N VAL A 21 2.13 2.19 -0.03
CA VAL A 21 2.18 1.79 -1.44
C VAL A 21 3.54 2.19 -1.99
N LYS A 22 4.34 1.18 -2.33
CA LYS A 22 5.68 1.36 -2.88
C LYS A 22 5.70 0.99 -4.34
N GLU A 23 6.07 1.95 -5.15
CA GLU A 23 6.32 1.77 -6.58
C GLU A 23 7.77 1.35 -6.81
N GLU A 24 7.94 0.29 -7.58
CA GLU A 24 9.22 -0.25 -8.02
C GLU A 24 9.21 -0.35 -9.53
N GLN A 25 10.27 0.13 -10.19
CA GLN A 25 10.42 0.00 -11.62
C GLN A 25 11.25 -1.25 -11.94
N ASN A 26 10.70 -2.14 -12.76
CA ASN A 26 11.34 -3.40 -13.10
C ASN A 26 11.18 -3.71 -14.59
N TYR A 27 12.29 -3.75 -15.33
CA TYR A 27 12.35 -4.00 -16.78
C TYR A 27 11.30 -3.21 -17.61
N GLY A 28 11.13 -1.91 -17.30
CA GLY A 28 10.19 -1.04 -18.02
C GLY A 28 8.73 -1.14 -17.56
N GLN A 29 8.42 -2.03 -16.63
CA GLN A 29 7.12 -2.11 -15.97
C GLN A 29 7.17 -1.46 -14.59
N ILE A 30 6.04 -0.88 -14.18
CA ILE A 30 5.85 -0.38 -12.81
C ILE A 30 5.19 -1.49 -11.99
N ARG A 31 5.76 -1.78 -10.83
CA ARG A 31 5.25 -2.72 -9.84
C ARG A 31 4.83 -1.98 -8.58
N LEU A 32 3.57 -2.10 -8.22
CA LEU A 32 3.02 -1.51 -6.99
C LEU A 32 2.93 -2.59 -5.93
N ASN A 33 3.74 -2.43 -4.90
CA ASN A 33 3.69 -3.24 -3.69
C ASN A 33 2.85 -2.51 -2.64
N VAL A 34 1.94 -3.23 -1.98
CA VAL A 34 1.07 -2.66 -0.96
C VAL A 34 1.33 -3.37 0.36
N PHE A 35 1.73 -2.62 1.38
CA PHE A 35 2.06 -3.14 2.71
C PHE A 35 1.22 -2.46 3.78
N ARG A 36 0.80 -3.22 4.78
CA ARG A 36 0.33 -2.67 6.04
C ARG A 36 1.48 -2.63 7.04
N LEU A 37 1.66 -1.45 7.63
CA LEU A 37 2.58 -1.19 8.72
C LEU A 37 1.77 -1.01 10.00
N ASP A 38 2.00 -1.85 10.99
CA ASP A 38 1.43 -1.68 12.33
C ASP A 38 2.53 -1.10 13.23
N LEU A 39 2.27 0.03 13.89
CA LEU A 39 3.23 0.61 14.84
C LEU A 39 3.15 -0.09 16.20
N SER A 40 4.26 -0.07 16.93
CA SER A 40 4.33 -0.45 18.34
C SER A 40 3.43 0.44 19.21
N GLY A 41 3.13 -0.02 20.43
CA GLY A 41 2.21 0.66 21.34
C GLY A 41 2.61 2.11 21.69
N ASP A 42 3.90 2.43 21.63
CA ASP A 42 4.44 3.79 21.79
C ASP A 42 4.38 4.63 20.51
N GLY A 43 4.05 4.03 19.36
CA GLY A 43 3.99 4.68 18.05
C GLY A 43 5.36 5.01 17.44
N MET A 44 6.46 4.59 18.07
CA MET A 44 7.82 5.03 17.69
C MET A 44 8.56 4.03 16.79
N SER A 45 8.07 2.80 16.69
CA SER A 45 8.69 1.76 15.88
C SER A 45 7.65 0.95 15.09
N VAL A 46 8.11 0.26 14.05
CA VAL A 46 7.26 -0.66 13.29
C VAL A 46 7.23 -1.99 14.04
N ALA A 47 6.06 -2.35 14.56
CA ALA A 47 5.84 -3.65 15.21
C ALA A 47 5.57 -4.77 14.20
N ASN A 48 4.96 -4.45 13.05
CA ASN A 48 4.71 -5.42 11.99
C ASN A 48 4.70 -4.75 10.61
N CYS A 49 5.17 -5.48 9.60
CA CYS A 49 5.06 -5.10 8.20
C CYS A 49 4.60 -6.33 7.42
N ARG A 50 3.41 -6.24 6.80
CA ARG A 50 2.86 -7.36 6.02
C ARG A 50 2.36 -6.91 4.64
N PRO A 51 2.62 -7.68 3.58
CA PRO A 51 2.02 -7.41 2.29
C PRO A 51 0.49 -7.58 2.35
N LEU A 52 -0.24 -6.69 1.69
CA LEU A 52 -1.70 -6.76 1.53
C LEU A 52 -2.12 -7.47 0.24
N LEU A 53 -1.17 -7.70 -0.67
CA LEU A 53 -1.37 -8.43 -1.92
C LEU A 53 -0.43 -9.63 -1.97
N ASN A 54 -0.89 -10.74 -2.54
CA ASN A 54 -0.06 -11.93 -2.74
C ASN A 54 1.02 -11.72 -3.81
N SER A 55 0.76 -10.82 -4.77
CA SER A 55 1.69 -10.42 -5.82
C SER A 55 1.57 -8.91 -6.06
N PRO A 56 2.66 -8.23 -6.49
CA PRO A 56 2.60 -6.81 -6.84
C PRO A 56 1.64 -6.56 -8.00
N LEU A 57 0.99 -5.40 -8.03
CA LEU A 57 0.22 -4.97 -9.20
C LEU A 57 1.18 -4.44 -10.26
N THR A 58 1.12 -5.00 -11.46
CA THR A 58 1.94 -4.56 -12.60
C THR A 58 1.15 -3.62 -13.50
N THR A 59 1.75 -2.50 -13.87
CA THR A 59 1.20 -1.53 -14.82
C THR A 59 2.28 -1.05 -15.79
N GLY A 60 1.89 -0.81 -17.04
CA GLY A 60 2.78 -0.27 -18.08
C GLY A 60 2.91 1.26 -18.04
N GLY A 61 2.13 1.93 -17.19
CA GLY A 61 2.11 3.39 -17.12
C GLY A 61 1.39 3.91 -15.90
N GLU A 62 0.44 4.82 -16.13
CA GLU A 62 -0.23 5.58 -15.08
C GLU A 62 -1.07 4.70 -14.15
N TYR A 63 -1.15 5.12 -12.90
CA TYR A 63 -2.02 4.52 -11.90
C TYR A 63 -2.52 5.61 -10.95
N ILE A 64 -3.68 5.35 -10.35
CA ILE A 64 -4.27 6.17 -9.32
C ILE A 64 -4.30 5.34 -8.04
N CYS A 65 -3.76 5.90 -6.96
CA CYS A 65 -3.85 5.33 -5.63
C CYS A 65 -4.56 6.31 -4.71
N SER A 66 -5.66 5.89 -4.09
CA SER A 66 -6.41 6.71 -3.15
C SER A 66 -7.00 5.86 -2.02
N MET A 67 -7.25 6.50 -0.88
CA MET A 67 -7.90 5.87 0.26
C MET A 67 -9.31 6.44 0.42
N ARG A 68 -10.27 5.57 0.68
CA ARG A 68 -11.63 5.98 1.01
C ARG A 68 -11.67 6.63 2.38
N GLU A 69 -12.39 7.74 2.49
CA GLU A 69 -12.56 8.44 3.77
C GLU A 69 -13.59 7.76 4.68
N ASP A 70 -14.58 7.09 4.09
CA ASP A 70 -15.71 6.47 4.78
C ASP A 70 -15.43 5.04 5.27
N ALA A 71 -14.43 4.38 4.67
CA ALA A 71 -13.99 3.05 5.06
C ALA A 71 -12.49 2.91 4.80
N PRO A 72 -11.75 2.12 5.58
CA PRO A 72 -10.31 1.93 5.39
C PRO A 72 -10.05 0.92 4.29
N LYS A 73 -10.38 1.36 3.09
CA LYS A 73 -10.15 0.67 1.83
C LYS A 73 -9.26 1.55 0.99
N ILE A 74 -8.26 0.94 0.38
CA ILE A 74 -7.41 1.60 -0.61
C ILE A 74 -7.84 1.11 -1.97
N LEU A 75 -8.07 2.07 -2.86
CA LEU A 75 -8.37 1.85 -4.25
C LEU A 75 -7.09 2.10 -5.03
N VAL A 76 -6.63 1.06 -5.74
CA VAL A 76 -5.59 1.18 -6.75
C VAL A 76 -6.23 0.88 -8.08
N VAL A 77 -6.21 1.86 -8.99
CA VAL A 77 -6.61 1.67 -10.39
C VAL A 77 -5.35 1.79 -11.22
N ALA A 78 -5.04 0.75 -11.96
CA ALA A 78 -3.86 0.72 -12.80
C ALA A 78 -4.26 0.23 -14.19
N ASN A 79 -3.76 0.90 -15.23
CA ASN A 79 -3.98 0.44 -16.59
C ASN A 79 -3.07 -0.76 -16.86
N SER A 80 -3.65 -1.95 -17.04
CA SER A 80 -2.85 -3.14 -17.26
C SER A 80 -2.44 -3.22 -18.73
N ASP A 81 -1.20 -2.88 -19.05
CA ASP A 81 -0.57 -3.26 -20.32
C ASP A 81 -0.12 -4.73 -20.27
N VAL A 82 -1.06 -5.63 -19.95
CA VAL A 82 -0.86 -7.06 -20.19
C VAL A 82 -1.28 -7.29 -21.64
N ALA A 83 -0.35 -7.08 -22.57
CA ALA A 83 -0.50 -7.53 -23.94
C ALA A 83 -0.60 -9.07 -23.92
N TYR A 84 -1.78 -9.59 -24.28
CA TYR A 84 -1.98 -11.00 -24.60
C TYR A 84 -1.47 -11.32 -26.00
#